data_AF-A0A9R0Y5N6-F1
#
_entry.id   AF-A0A9R0Y5N6-F1
#
_cell.length_a   1.000
_cell.length_b   1.000
_cell.length_c   1.000
_cell.angle_alpha   90.00
_cell.angle_beta   90.00
_cell.angle_gamma   90.00
#
_symmetry.space_group_name_H-M   'P 1'
#
loop_
_entity.id
_entity.type
_entity.pdbx_description
1 polymer ?
#
loop_
_entity_poly.entity_id
_entity_poly.type
_entity_poly.pdbx_seq_one_letter_code
_entity_poly.pdbx_strand_id
1 'polypeptide(L)'
;MGNEEYREGHYAEAVALYDQAIIMDPTRPAYWSNKAAALAALGRLVEAVADCKEAVRIDPSYGRAHHRLGGLYLRYVRSFGRTH
;
A
#
# COMPACT_ATOMS: atom_id res chain seq x y z
N MET A 1 -10.28 -11.58 6.83
CA MET A 1 -10.88 -10.51 6.00
C MET A 1 -9.82 -9.75 5.19
N GLY A 2 -9.40 -8.52 5.49
CA GLY A 2 -8.52 -7.76 4.55
C GLY A 2 -7.18 -8.43 4.19
N ASN A 3 -6.46 -8.94 5.19
CA ASN A 3 -5.21 -9.70 4.96
C ASN A 3 -5.43 -11.06 4.30
N GLU A 4 -6.65 -11.62 4.42
CA GLU A 4 -7.02 -12.93 3.90
C GLU A 4 -7.33 -12.81 2.40
N GLU A 5 -8.18 -11.87 2.01
CA GLU A 5 -8.41 -11.54 0.59
C GLU A 5 -7.11 -11.22 -0.13
N TYR A 6 -6.19 -10.50 0.53
CA TYR A 6 -4.87 -10.23 -0.03
C TYR A 6 -4.07 -11.52 -0.31
N ARG A 7 -4.14 -12.51 0.59
CA ARG A 7 -3.42 -13.79 0.45
C ARG A 7 -4.03 -14.67 -0.64
N GLU A 8 -5.33 -14.61 -0.80
CA GLU A 8 -6.07 -15.29 -1.88
C GLU A 8 -5.92 -14.59 -3.24
N GLY A 9 -5.33 -13.39 -3.28
CA GLY A 9 -5.09 -12.61 -4.50
C GLY A 9 -6.25 -11.70 -4.91
N HIS A 10 -7.30 -11.62 -4.10
CA HIS A 10 -8.44 -10.71 -4.25
C HIS A 10 -8.08 -9.30 -3.79
N TYR A 11 -7.20 -8.65 -4.56
CA TYR A 11 -6.59 -7.39 -4.14
C TYR A 11 -7.59 -6.21 -4.10
N ALA A 12 -8.62 -6.21 -4.94
CA ALA A 12 -9.61 -5.13 -4.96
C ALA A 12 -10.50 -5.18 -3.71
N GLU A 13 -10.92 -6.38 -3.33
CA GLU A 13 -11.67 -6.70 -2.13
C GLU A 13 -10.84 -6.38 -0.89
N ALA A 14 -9.55 -6.75 -0.90
CA ALA A 14 -8.62 -6.38 0.17
C ALA A 14 -8.53 -4.86 0.35
N VAL A 15 -8.43 -4.08 -0.75
CA VAL A 15 -8.44 -2.60 -0.69
C VAL A 15 -9.71 -2.08 -0.02
N ALA A 16 -10.88 -2.55 -0.45
CA ALA A 16 -12.15 -2.12 0.13
C ALA A 16 -12.24 -2.40 1.64
N LEU A 17 -11.74 -3.55 2.08
CA LEU A 17 -11.69 -3.92 3.50
C LEU A 17 -10.69 -3.06 4.29
N TYR A 18 -9.54 -2.70 3.71
CA TYR A 18 -8.62 -1.78 4.36
C TYR A 18 -9.16 -0.35 4.41
N ASP A 19 -9.90 0.11 3.39
CA ASP A 19 -10.58 1.41 3.43
C ASP A 19 -11.59 1.48 4.58
N GLN A 20 -12.39 0.42 4.76
CA GLN A 20 -13.29 0.32 5.93
C GLN A 20 -12.51 0.35 7.25
N ALA A 21 -11.40 -0.37 7.35
CA ALA A 21 -10.56 -0.36 8.55
C ALA A 21 -9.95 1.03 8.84
N ILE A 22 -9.54 1.76 7.80
CA ILE A 22 -9.02 3.13 7.91
C ILE A 22 -10.11 4.10 8.37
N ILE A 23 -11.36 3.95 7.90
CA ILE A 23 -12.48 4.76 8.37
C ILE A 23 -12.72 4.55 9.87
N MET A 24 -12.56 3.32 10.35
CA MET A 24 -12.74 2.98 11.78
C MET A 24 -11.58 3.46 12.65
N ASP A 25 -10.34 3.29 12.18
CA ASP A 25 -9.13 3.76 12.86
C ASP A 25 -8.10 4.29 11.85
N PRO A 26 -8.11 5.60 11.57
CA PRO A 26 -7.21 6.21 10.60
C PRO A 26 -5.78 6.32 11.15
N THR A 27 -5.57 6.12 12.45
CA THR A 27 -4.27 6.30 13.12
C THR A 27 -3.42 5.03 13.13
N ARG A 28 -3.91 3.95 12.51
CA ARG A 28 -3.20 2.68 12.44
C ARG A 28 -2.37 2.58 11.16
N PRO A 29 -1.03 2.73 11.22
CA PRO A 29 -0.17 2.76 10.03
C PRO A 29 -0.18 1.42 9.26
N ALA A 30 -0.55 0.33 9.94
CA ALA A 30 -0.67 -0.98 9.32
C ALA A 30 -1.77 -1.06 8.25
N TYR A 31 -2.91 -0.36 8.42
CA TYR A 31 -3.99 -0.42 7.43
C TYR A 31 -3.59 0.30 6.14
N TRP A 32 -3.04 1.51 6.26
CA TRP A 32 -2.46 2.25 5.14
C TRP A 32 -1.38 1.47 4.41
N SER A 33 -0.43 0.88 5.13
CA SER A 33 0.64 0.09 4.53
C SER A 33 0.15 -1.21 3.85
N ASN A 34 -0.92 -1.83 4.36
CA ASN A 34 -1.48 -3.04 3.76
C ASN A 34 -2.36 -2.71 2.54
N LYS A 35 -3.11 -1.60 2.59
CA LYS A 35 -3.81 -1.06 1.42
C LYS A 35 -2.84 -0.72 0.29
N ALA A 36 -1.73 -0.06 0.61
CA ALA A 36 -0.66 0.22 -0.35
C ALA A 36 -0.12 -1.06 -1.01
N ALA A 37 -0.01 -2.16 -0.26
CA ALA A 37 0.39 -3.45 -0.82
C ALA A 37 -0.60 -3.97 -1.88
N ALA A 38 -1.89 -3.93 -1.56
CA ALA A 38 -2.95 -4.40 -2.44
C ALA A 38 -3.06 -3.52 -3.70
N LEU A 39 -2.97 -2.20 -3.54
CA LEU A 39 -2.91 -1.26 -4.67
C LEU A 39 -1.70 -1.51 -5.58
N ALA A 40 -0.53 -1.81 -5.00
CA ALA A 40 0.67 -2.14 -5.77
C ALA A 40 0.49 -3.43 -6.57
N ALA A 41 -0.21 -4.42 -6.02
CA ALA A 41 -0.52 -5.67 -6.72
C ALA A 41 -1.46 -5.43 -7.91
N LEU A 42 -2.39 -4.48 -7.77
CA LEU A 42 -3.28 -4.00 -8.84
C LEU A 42 -2.60 -3.07 -9.87
N GLY A 43 -1.31 -2.74 -9.70
CA GLY A 43 -0.59 -1.81 -10.57
C GLY A 43 -0.90 -0.33 -10.33
N ARG A 44 -1.70 -0.01 -9.30
CA ARG A 44 -2.05 1.37 -8.90
C ARG A 44 -0.93 1.99 -8.06
N LEU A 45 0.25 2.14 -8.68
CA LEU A 45 1.49 2.50 -7.97
C LEU A 45 1.47 3.90 -7.34
N VAL A 46 0.83 4.87 -7.99
CA VAL A 46 0.76 6.25 -7.48
C VAL A 46 -0.01 6.29 -6.15
N GLU A 47 -1.15 5.61 -6.11
CA GLU A 47 -2.00 5.54 -4.91
C GLU A 47 -1.31 4.73 -3.81
N ALA A 48 -0.65 3.62 -4.17
CA ALA A 48 0.15 2.85 -3.23
C ALA A 48 1.26 3.69 -2.56
N VAL A 49 1.93 4.56 -3.32
CA VAL A 49 2.95 5.47 -2.78
C VAL A 49 2.33 6.48 -1.82
N ALA A 50 1.16 7.04 -2.14
CA ALA A 50 0.45 7.97 -1.27
C ALA A 50 0.07 7.32 0.06
N ASP A 51 -0.52 6.12 0.02
CA ASP A 51 -0.91 5.37 1.23
C ASP A 51 0.31 4.95 2.07
N CYS A 52 1.43 4.58 1.44
CA CYS A 52 2.68 4.31 2.16
C CYS A 52 3.25 5.56 2.85
N LYS A 53 3.17 6.73 2.21
CA LYS A 53 3.59 8.00 2.83
C LYS A 53 2.72 8.35 4.04
N GLU A 54 1.43 8.08 3.96
CA GLU A 54 0.52 8.31 5.08
C GLU A 54 0.83 7.39 6.26
N ALA A 55 1.14 6.11 6.01
CA ALA A 55 1.62 5.19 7.04
C ALA A 55 2.89 5.70 7.75
N VAL A 56 3.85 6.27 7.00
CA VAL A 56 5.06 6.88 7.55
C VAL A 56 4.76 8.18 8.31
N ARG A 57 3.79 8.97 7.85
CA ARG A 57 3.36 10.22 8.53
C ARG A 57 2.76 9.92 9.89
N ILE A 58 1.96 8.85 9.98
CA ILE A 58 1.33 8.38 11.22
C ILE A 58 2.37 7.82 12.19
N ASP A 59 3.25 6.95 11.71
CA ASP A 59 4.35 6.38 12.49
C ASP A 59 5.65 6.39 11.67
N PRO A 60 6.52 7.37 11.91
CA PRO A 60 7.81 7.47 11.22
C PRO A 60 8.73 6.27 11.49
N SER A 61 8.52 5.52 12.58
CA SER A 61 9.32 4.34 12.93
C SER A 61 8.79 3.04 12.28
N TYR A 62 7.67 3.12 11.54
CA TYR A 62 7.01 1.95 10.98
C TYR A 62 7.77 1.37 9.78
N GLY A 63 8.76 0.52 10.07
CA GLY A 63 9.71 -0.02 9.09
C GLY A 63 9.07 -0.73 7.88
N ARG A 64 7.89 -1.34 8.04
CA ARG A 64 7.16 -1.96 6.93
C ARG A 64 6.74 -0.95 5.85
N ALA A 65 6.34 0.26 6.23
CA ALA A 65 5.97 1.29 5.28
C ALA A 65 7.19 1.82 4.52
N HIS A 66 8.32 2.02 5.21
CA HIS A 66 9.59 2.41 4.56
C HIS A 66 10.07 1.37 3.54
N HIS A 67 10.07 0.09 3.93
CA HIS A 67 10.45 -1.00 3.03
C HIS A 67 9.56 -1.06 1.78
N ARG A 68 8.24 -0.91 1.96
CA ARG A 68 7.29 -0.87 0.85
C ARG A 68 7.49 0.34 -0.04
N LEU A 69 7.69 1.52 0.54
CA LEU A 69 7.91 2.75 -0.20
C LEU A 69 9.16 2.66 -1.09
N GLY A 70 10.26 2.11 -0.57
CA GLY A 70 11.46 1.81 -1.36
C GLY A 70 11.17 0.87 -2.54
N GLY A 71 10.45 -0.23 -2.29
CA GLY A 71 10.05 -1.17 -3.33
C GLY A 71 9.13 -0.53 -4.40
N LEU A 72 8.22 0.35 -3.99
CA LEU A 72 7.32 1.07 -4.89
C LEU A 72 8.08 2.05 -5.79
N TYR A 73 9.03 2.80 -5.26
CA TYR A 73 9.85 3.71 -6.08
C TYR A 73 10.70 2.95 -7.10
N LEU A 74 11.29 1.81 -6.72
CA LEU A 74 12.03 0.96 -7.68
C LEU A 74 11.12 0.46 -8.80
N ARG A 75 9.87 0.08 -8.47
CA ARG A 75 8.90 -0.36 -9.47
C ARG A 75 8.45 0.79 -10.37
N TYR A 76 8.23 1.98 -9.81
CA TYR A 76 7.90 3.19 -10.56
C TYR A 76 9.01 3.54 -11.57
N VAL A 77 10.27 3.63 -11.12
CA VAL A 77 11.42 3.91 -12.00
C VAL A 77 11.56 2.86 -13.11
N ARG A 78 11.34 1.58 -12.82
CA ARG A 78 11.37 0.50 -13.83
C ARG A 78 10.23 0.56 -14.83
N SER A 79 9.06 1.09 -14.45
CA SER A 79 7.93 1.30 -15.36
C SER A 79 8.19 2.44 -16.35
N PHE A 80 8.91 3.50 -15.93
CA PHE A 80 9.26 4.62 -16.79
C PHE A 80 10.57 4.43 -17.57
N GLY A 81 11.47 3.56 -17.12
CA GLY A 81 12.73 3.25 -17.82
C GLY A 81 12.59 2.31 -19.03
N ARG A 82 11.37 1.94 -19.45
CA ARG A 82 11.12 1.08 -20.64
C ARG A 82 10.47 1.80 -21.82
N THR A 83 10.39 3.12 -21.81
CA THR A 83 10.08 3.88 -23.02
C THR A 83 11.39 4.21 -23.74
N HIS A 84 11.44 3.85 -25.03
CA HIS A 84 12.60 3.70 -25.92
C HIS A 84 13.62 4.83 -25.91
#